data_AF-A0A6C0HEV5-F1
#
_entry.id   AF-A0A6C0HEV5-F1
#
_cell.length_a   1.000
_cell.length_b   1.000
_cell.length_c   1.000
_cell.angle_alpha   90.00
_cell.angle_beta   90.00
_cell.angle_gamma   90.00
#
_symmetry.space_group_name_H-M   'P 1'
#
loop_
_entity.id
_entity.type
_entity.pdbx_description
1 polymer ?
#
loop_
_entity_poly.entity_id
_entity_poly.type
_entity_poly.pdbx_seq_one_letter_code
_entity_poly.pdbx_strand_id
1 'polypeptide(L)'
;MRMSWKEALYVTINASLLAIMYTVFGALISYVFYHIFDEFNDDWKKRSELYKITEVTVEVVIIANIAFWSAQYIEKLQPFVPVRKGLDTLVDGFISGIFFIFAVFLFIDQLTEKLKYLYEDYLGEHAGRIFPQYGSIIDLSLSYTPKTERS
;
A
#
# COMPACT_ATOMS: atom_id res chain seq x y z
N MET A 1 -27.45 7.38 -6.46
CA MET A 1 -27.85 8.29 -5.36
C MET A 1 -27.73 9.72 -5.88
N ARG A 2 -28.82 10.50 -5.94
CA ARG A 2 -28.75 11.88 -6.45
C ARG A 2 -28.30 12.79 -5.30
N MET A 3 -27.18 13.48 -5.49
CA MET A 3 -26.54 14.32 -4.47
C MET A 3 -26.74 15.79 -4.82
N SER A 4 -27.07 16.62 -3.84
CA SER A 4 -27.10 18.07 -4.04
C SER A 4 -25.68 18.65 -4.09
N TRP A 5 -25.52 19.82 -4.71
CA TRP A 5 -24.22 20.48 -4.80
C TRP A 5 -23.59 20.77 -3.42
N LYS A 6 -24.43 21.12 -2.43
CA LYS A 6 -23.98 21.35 -1.05
C LYS A 6 -23.47 20.08 -0.39
N GLU A 7 -24.20 18.97 -0.54
CA GLU A 7 -23.77 17.67 -0.01
C GLU A 7 -22.47 17.19 -0.67
N ALA A 8 -22.32 17.40 -1.98
CA ALA A 8 -21.08 17.06 -2.68
C ALA A 8 -19.89 17.82 -2.10
N LEU A 9 -20.04 19.13 -1.88
CA LEU A 9 -19.00 19.96 -1.27
C LEU A 9 -18.65 19.50 0.15
N TYR A 10 -19.63 19.14 0.98
CA TYR A 10 -19.39 18.65 2.34
C TYR A 10 -18.70 17.29 2.35
N VAL A 11 -19.12 16.37 1.48
CA VAL A 11 -18.47 15.08 1.26
C VAL A 11 -17.01 15.27 0.86
N THR A 12 -16.73 16.19 -0.07
CA THR A 12 -15.36 16.49 -0.49
C THR A 12 -14.52 17.03 0.67
N ILE A 13 -15.06 17.96 1.48
CA ILE A 13 -14.34 18.49 2.64
C ILE A 13 -14.02 17.39 3.65
N ASN A 14 -15.00 16.56 4.03
CA ASN A 14 -14.77 15.46 4.95
C ASN A 14 -13.72 14.49 4.40
N ALA A 15 -13.81 14.12 3.12
CA ALA A 15 -12.85 13.27 2.46
C ALA A 15 -11.42 13.86 2.49
N SER A 16 -11.28 15.17 2.23
CA SER A 16 -9.98 15.84 2.28
C SER A 16 -9.39 15.87 3.70
N LEU A 17 -10.20 16.18 4.71
CA LEU A 17 -9.75 16.21 6.10
C LEU A 17 -9.34 14.81 6.59
N LEU A 18 -10.15 13.80 6.26
CA LEU A 18 -9.82 12.41 6.55
C LEU A 18 -8.52 11.99 5.86
N ALA A 19 -8.33 12.34 4.58
CA ALA A 19 -7.10 12.03 3.86
C ALA A 19 -5.86 12.62 4.57
N ILE A 20 -5.93 13.88 5.03
CA ILE A 20 -4.85 14.50 5.79
C ILE A 20 -4.58 13.74 7.10
N MET A 21 -5.61 13.44 7.88
CA MET A 21 -5.45 12.70 9.14
C MET A 21 -4.81 11.33 8.92
N TYR A 22 -5.31 10.61 7.92
CA TYR A 22 -4.81 9.31 7.56
C TYR A 22 -3.34 9.41 7.11
N THR A 23 -2.97 10.37 6.25
CA THR A 23 -1.55 10.63 5.90
C THR A 23 -0.66 10.79 7.12
N VAL A 24 -1.10 11.51 8.16
CA VAL A 24 -0.35 11.64 9.42
C VAL A 24 -0.20 10.29 10.11
N PHE A 25 -1.25 9.45 10.15
CA PHE A 25 -1.14 8.08 10.67
C PHE A 25 -0.15 7.23 9.88
N GLY A 26 -0.09 7.37 8.56
CA GLY A 26 0.88 6.63 7.73
C GLY A 26 2.31 7.00 8.02
N ALA A 27 2.57 8.31 8.13
CA ALA A 27 3.88 8.80 8.52
C ALA A 27 4.29 8.29 9.92
N LEU A 28 3.36 8.27 10.89
CA LEU A 28 3.62 7.73 12.22
C LEU A 28 3.89 6.22 12.19
N ILE A 29 3.09 5.44 11.46
CA ILE A 29 3.29 3.98 11.31
C ILE A 29 4.63 3.71 10.65
N SER A 30 4.96 4.41 9.57
CA SER A 30 6.25 4.33 8.88
C SER A 30 7.42 4.58 9.83
N TYR A 31 7.35 5.66 10.62
CA TYR A 31 8.37 6.00 11.60
C TYR A 31 8.54 4.90 12.67
N VAL A 32 7.44 4.33 13.15
CA VAL A 32 7.49 3.21 14.11
C VAL A 32 8.11 1.96 13.47
N PHE A 33 7.73 1.63 12.24
CA PHE A 33 8.24 0.46 11.53
C PHE A 33 9.74 0.56 11.27
N TYR A 34 10.21 1.75 10.88
CA TYR A 34 11.63 2.06 10.70
C TYR A 34 12.49 1.72 11.93
N HIS A 35 11.94 1.86 13.14
CA HIS A 35 12.68 1.60 14.38
C HIS A 35 12.52 0.18 14.93
N ILE A 36 11.50 -0.56 14.50
CA ILE A 36 11.19 -1.89 15.06
C ILE A 36 11.69 -3.02 14.15
N PHE A 37 11.67 -2.84 12.83
CA PHE A 37 12.03 -3.86 11.87
C PHE A 37 13.42 -3.64 11.29
N ASP A 38 14.06 -4.72 10.80
CA ASP A 38 15.38 -4.63 10.21
C ASP A 38 15.30 -3.87 8.88
N GLU A 39 16.31 -3.05 8.57
CA GLU A 39 16.33 -2.36 7.28
C GLU A 39 16.52 -3.33 6.11
N PHE A 40 15.89 -3.06 4.96
CA PHE A 40 16.17 -3.84 3.74
C PHE A 40 17.58 -3.54 3.22
N ASN A 41 18.54 -4.37 3.60
CA ASN A 41 19.93 -4.26 3.19
C ASN A 41 20.55 -5.64 2.91
N ASP A 42 21.83 -5.68 2.57
CA ASP A 42 22.50 -6.93 2.23
C ASP A 42 22.62 -7.89 3.42
N ASP A 43 22.57 -7.40 4.66
CA ASP A 43 22.59 -8.25 5.84
C ASP A 43 21.24 -8.92 6.07
N TRP A 44 20.14 -8.20 5.83
CA TRP A 44 18.80 -8.77 5.82
C TRP A 44 18.66 -9.87 4.76
N LYS A 45 19.18 -9.64 3.54
CA LYS A 45 19.12 -10.64 2.45
C LYS A 45 19.86 -11.95 2.77
N LYS A 46 20.91 -11.89 3.61
CA LYS A 46 21.68 -13.07 4.07
C LYS A 46 20.98 -13.85 5.19
N ARG A 47 19.90 -13.34 5.78
CA ARG A 47 19.12 -14.05 6.80
C ARG A 47 18.48 -15.30 6.21
N SER A 48 18.11 -16.24 7.08
CA SER A 48 17.39 -17.44 6.67
C SER A 48 16.06 -17.11 6.00
N GLU A 49 15.62 -17.93 5.05
CA GLU A 49 14.33 -17.75 4.36
C GLU A 49 13.15 -17.67 5.33
N LEU A 50 13.14 -18.53 6.34
CA LEU A 50 12.10 -18.52 7.38
C LEU A 50 12.06 -17.19 8.14
N TYR A 51 13.22 -16.57 8.41
CA TYR A 51 13.28 -15.25 9.04
C TYR A 51 12.66 -14.20 8.11
N LYS A 52 13.10 -14.15 6.85
CA LYS A 52 12.62 -13.18 5.86
C LYS A 52 11.09 -13.24 5.68
N ILE A 53 10.54 -14.44 5.51
CA ILE A 53 9.08 -14.63 5.38
C ILE A 53 8.35 -14.23 6.66
N THR A 54 8.85 -14.66 7.82
CA THR A 54 8.19 -14.40 9.11
C THR A 54 8.14 -12.90 9.39
N GLU A 55 9.27 -12.20 9.21
CA GLU A 55 9.35 -10.76 9.43
C GLU A 55 8.37 -9.99 8.54
N VAL A 56 8.41 -10.23 7.22
CA VAL A 56 7.47 -9.61 6.27
C VAL A 56 6.01 -9.94 6.62
N THR A 57 5.72 -11.16 7.04
CA THR A 57 4.37 -11.56 7.47
C THR A 57 3.93 -10.77 8.71
N VAL A 58 4.81 -10.64 9.70
CA VAL A 58 4.54 -9.88 10.93
C VAL A 58 4.32 -8.40 10.60
N GLU A 59 5.17 -7.81 9.75
CA GLU A 59 5.00 -6.43 9.26
C GLU A 59 3.61 -6.22 8.65
N VAL A 60 3.21 -7.07 7.71
CA VAL A 60 1.88 -7.00 7.04
C VAL A 60 0.74 -7.18 8.03
N VAL A 61 0.83 -8.12 8.97
CA VAL A 61 -0.21 -8.37 9.98
C VAL A 61 -0.39 -7.15 10.89
N ILE A 62 0.70 -6.52 11.33
CA ILE A 62 0.62 -5.33 12.18
C ILE A 62 -0.03 -4.18 11.41
N ILE A 63 0.36 -3.94 10.15
CA ILE A 63 -0.24 -2.90 9.31
C ILE A 63 -1.75 -3.14 9.14
N ALA A 64 -2.13 -4.37 8.81
CA ALA A 64 -3.54 -4.74 8.65
C ALA A 64 -4.35 -4.51 9.92
N ASN A 65 -3.80 -4.86 11.09
CA ASN A 65 -4.46 -4.61 12.37
C ASN A 65 -4.60 -3.11 12.67
N ILE A 66 -3.53 -2.33 12.50
CA ILE A 66 -3.57 -0.89 12.74
C ILE A 66 -4.59 -0.22 11.80
N ALA A 67 -4.59 -0.59 10.52
CA ALA A 67 -5.54 -0.04 9.55
C ALA A 67 -6.99 -0.40 9.88
N PHE A 68 -7.26 -1.66 10.23
CA PHE A 68 -8.59 -2.11 10.63
C PHE A 68 -9.10 -1.34 11.86
N TRP A 69 -8.30 -1.27 12.92
CA TRP A 69 -8.70 -0.60 14.15
C TRP A 69 -8.81 0.92 13.98
N SER A 70 -7.94 1.54 13.17
CA SER A 70 -8.01 2.97 12.85
C SER A 70 -9.30 3.30 12.10
N ALA A 71 -9.67 2.48 11.11
CA ALA A 71 -10.92 2.64 10.38
C ALA A 71 -12.14 2.50 11.31
N GLN A 72 -12.13 1.49 12.18
CA GLN A 72 -13.20 1.28 13.17
C GLN A 72 -13.31 2.40 14.22
N TYR A 73 -12.19 3.06 14.54
CA TYR A 73 -12.20 4.21 15.44
C TYR A 73 -12.74 5.46 14.73
N ILE A 74 -12.30 5.72 13.51
CA ILE A 74 -12.72 6.88 12.71
C ILE A 74 -14.21 6.82 12.38
N GLU A 75 -14.74 5.66 11.99
CA GLU A 75 -16.18 5.50 11.70
C GLU A 75 -17.09 5.86 12.90
N LYS A 76 -16.56 5.79 14.13
CA LYS A 76 -17.30 6.17 15.35
C LYS A 76 -17.23 7.66 15.65
N LEU A 77 -16.30 8.39 15.04
CA LEU A 77 -16.19 9.83 15.21
C LEU A 77 -17.31 10.52 14.43
N GLN A 78 -17.71 11.69 14.92
CA GLN A 78 -18.64 12.52 14.17
C GLN A 78 -17.93 13.11 12.95
N PRO A 79 -18.60 13.20 11.79
CA PRO A 79 -18.03 13.86 10.63
C PRO A 79 -17.72 15.33 10.94
N PHE A 80 -16.61 15.83 10.39
CA PHE A 80 -16.20 17.23 10.56
C PHE A 80 -17.27 18.21 10.09
N VAL A 81 -17.92 17.91 8.97
CA VAL A 81 -19.06 18.64 8.43
C VAL A 81 -20.27 17.70 8.36
N PRO A 82 -21.45 18.12 8.87
CA PRO A 82 -22.62 17.25 8.93
C PRO A 82 -23.08 16.83 7.53
N VAL A 83 -23.09 15.51 7.30
CA VAL A 83 -23.60 14.86 6.10
C VAL A 83 -24.54 13.73 6.48
N ARG A 84 -25.28 13.19 5.50
CA ARG A 84 -26.13 12.02 5.73
C ARG A 84 -25.25 10.82 6.07
N LYS A 85 -25.64 10.04 7.08
CA LYS A 85 -24.90 8.86 7.57
C LYS A 85 -24.46 7.89 6.46
N GLY A 86 -25.31 7.66 5.45
CA GLY A 86 -24.94 6.78 4.32
C GLY A 86 -23.83 7.32 3.41
N LEU A 87 -23.69 8.64 3.28
CA LEU A 87 -22.57 9.25 2.55
C LEU A 87 -21.31 9.27 3.41
N ASP A 88 -21.48 9.48 4.71
CA ASP A 88 -20.40 9.47 5.70
C ASP A 88 -19.66 8.12 5.70
N THR A 89 -20.40 7.04 5.95
CA THR A 89 -19.85 5.67 5.93
C THR A 89 -19.20 5.31 4.59
N LEU A 90 -19.73 5.82 3.48
CA LEU A 90 -19.15 5.61 2.15
C LEU A 90 -17.79 6.32 2.04
N VAL A 91 -17.71 7.58 2.45
CA VAL A 91 -16.46 8.36 2.44
C VAL A 91 -15.43 7.73 3.36
N ASP A 92 -15.80 7.39 4.60
CA ASP A 92 -14.90 6.77 5.56
C ASP A 92 -14.35 5.43 5.05
N GLY A 93 -15.22 4.57 4.51
CA GLY A 93 -14.81 3.29 3.93
C GLY A 93 -13.90 3.45 2.71
N PHE A 94 -14.20 4.41 1.83
CA PHE A 94 -13.37 4.66 0.64
C PHE A 94 -12.00 5.24 1.01
N ILE A 95 -11.96 6.26 1.88
CA ILE A 95 -10.72 6.92 2.27
C ILE A 95 -9.85 6.00 3.12
N SER A 96 -10.43 5.23 4.05
CA SER A 96 -9.67 4.24 4.83
C SER A 96 -9.06 3.15 3.96
N GLY A 97 -9.79 2.65 2.95
CA GLY A 97 -9.28 1.65 2.01
C GLY A 97 -8.14 2.17 1.13
N ILE A 98 -8.31 3.35 0.53
CA ILE A 98 -7.24 4.02 -0.22
C ILE A 98 -6.02 4.24 0.65
N PHE A 99 -6.25 4.65 1.89
CA PHE A 99 -5.18 4.93 2.80
C PHE A 99 -4.42 3.68 3.22
N PHE A 100 -5.09 2.56 3.46
CA PHE A 100 -4.42 1.28 3.70
C PHE A 100 -3.46 0.93 2.57
N ILE A 101 -3.89 1.08 1.31
CA ILE A 101 -3.05 0.85 0.13
C ILE A 101 -1.86 1.79 0.14
N PHE A 102 -2.07 3.09 0.39
CA PHE A 102 -0.96 4.05 0.47
C PHE A 102 -0.01 3.78 1.64
N ALA A 103 -0.50 3.34 2.80
CA ALA A 103 0.36 2.96 3.92
C ALA A 103 1.33 1.85 3.50
N VAL A 104 0.81 0.79 2.87
CA VAL A 104 1.63 -0.35 2.41
C VAL A 104 2.65 0.06 1.35
N PHE A 105 2.26 0.88 0.36
CA PHE A 105 3.10 1.14 -0.83
C PHE A 105 3.90 2.45 -0.81
N LEU A 106 3.40 3.51 -0.17
CA LEU A 106 4.08 4.82 -0.15
C LEU A 106 4.83 5.08 1.14
N PHE A 107 4.27 4.66 2.28
CA PHE A 107 4.84 5.01 3.57
C PHE A 107 5.78 3.93 4.12
N ILE A 108 5.65 2.67 3.68
CA ILE A 108 6.48 1.56 4.15
C ILE A 108 7.35 1.05 2.99
N ASP A 109 8.27 1.91 2.58
CA ASP A 109 9.15 1.70 1.42
C ASP A 109 9.96 0.40 1.55
N GLN A 110 10.53 0.15 2.74
CA GLN A 110 11.34 -1.05 2.96
C GLN A 110 10.54 -2.36 2.95
N LEU A 111 9.29 -2.36 3.40
CA LEU A 111 8.41 -3.53 3.25
C LEU A 111 8.15 -3.80 1.77
N THR A 112 7.95 -2.74 0.98
CA THR A 112 7.76 -2.87 -0.47
C THR A 112 8.99 -3.50 -1.14
N GLU A 113 10.19 -3.10 -0.73
CA GLU A 113 11.44 -3.71 -1.23
C GLU A 113 11.61 -5.17 -0.79
N LYS A 114 11.38 -5.48 0.49
CA LYS A 114 11.39 -6.85 1.02
C LYS A 114 10.41 -7.76 0.28
N LEU A 115 9.19 -7.28 0.03
CA LEU A 115 8.17 -8.02 -0.74
C LEU A 115 8.62 -8.26 -2.17
N LYS A 116 9.13 -7.25 -2.87
CA LYS A 116 9.66 -7.41 -4.25
C LYS A 116 10.77 -8.46 -4.29
N TYR A 117 11.70 -8.41 -3.34
CA TYR A 117 12.79 -9.37 -3.26
C TYR A 117 12.26 -10.80 -3.05
N LEU A 118 11.33 -11.02 -2.11
CA LEU A 118 10.74 -12.35 -1.91
C LEU A 118 9.94 -12.81 -3.14
N TYR A 119 9.19 -11.92 -3.80
CA TYR A 119 8.50 -12.28 -5.03
C TYR A 119 9.45 -12.69 -6.15
N GLU A 120 10.57 -11.99 -6.32
CA GLU A 120 11.57 -12.32 -7.33
C GLU A 120 12.28 -13.64 -7.00
N ASP A 121 12.62 -13.87 -5.73
CA ASP A 121 13.28 -15.09 -5.24
C ASP A 121 12.37 -16.33 -5.42
N TYR A 122 11.07 -16.22 -5.10
CA TYR A 122 10.14 -17.36 -5.18
C TYR A 122 9.43 -17.53 -6.53
N LEU A 123 9.11 -16.43 -7.23
CA LEU A 123 8.31 -16.47 -8.47
C LEU A 123 9.10 -16.05 -9.70
N GLY A 124 10.27 -15.40 -9.57
CA GLY A 124 11.01 -14.84 -10.69
C GLY A 124 11.39 -15.88 -11.74
N GLU A 125 11.88 -17.05 -11.33
CA GLU A 125 12.20 -18.15 -12.26
C GLU A 125 10.97 -18.69 -13.00
N HIS A 126 9.83 -18.79 -12.32
CA HIS A 126 8.60 -19.29 -12.93
C HIS A 126 7.94 -18.24 -13.83
N ALA A 127 7.91 -16.99 -13.39
CA ALA A 127 7.37 -15.87 -14.14
C ALA A 127 8.19 -15.61 -15.41
N GLY A 128 9.53 -15.67 -15.34
CA GLY A 128 10.41 -15.52 -16.49
C GLY A 128 10.25 -16.58 -17.57
N ARG A 129 9.66 -17.74 -17.25
CA ARG A 129 9.30 -18.78 -18.23
C ARG A 129 7.95 -18.54 -18.90
N ILE A 130 7.03 -17.84 -18.25
CA ILE A 130 5.66 -17.60 -18.73
C ILE A 130 5.52 -16.23 -19.39
N PHE A 131 6.27 -15.25 -18.90
CA PHE A 131 6.24 -13.87 -19.36
C PHE A 131 7.62 -13.44 -19.85
N PRO A 132 7.70 -12.84 -21.06
CA PRO A 132 8.95 -12.31 -21.60
C PRO A 132 9.49 -11.18 -20.73
N GLN A 133 10.76 -11.28 -20.35
CA GLN A 133 11.42 -10.36 -19.41
C GLN A 133 11.93 -9.05 -20.05
N TYR A 134 11.97 -8.98 -21.38
CA TYR A 134 12.54 -7.85 -22.12
C TYR A 134 11.53 -7.23 -23.08
N GLY A 135 11.64 -5.92 -23.33
CA GLY A 135 10.75 -5.17 -24.23
C GLY A 135 9.51 -4.61 -23.55
N SER A 136 8.56 -4.10 -24.34
CA SER A 136 7.29 -3.55 -23.85
C SER A 136 6.12 -4.12 -24.62
N ILE A 137 4.95 -4.17 -23.97
CA ILE A 137 3.69 -4.49 -24.65
C ILE A 137 3.32 -3.36 -25.62
N ILE A 138 3.63 -2.12 -25.24
CA ILE A 138 3.21 -0.92 -25.99
C ILE A 138 3.89 -0.85 -27.36
N ASP A 139 5.15 -1.27 -27.45
CA ASP A 139 5.92 -1.32 -28.69
C ASP A 139 5.93 -2.73 -29.33
N LEU A 140 5.12 -3.66 -28.79
CA LEU A 140 5.03 -5.07 -29.22
C LEU A 140 6.39 -5.77 -29.30
N SER A 141 7.37 -5.35 -28.49
CA SER A 141 8.75 -5.80 -28.63
C SER A 141 9.19 -6.81 -27.57
N LEU A 142 8.21 -7.47 -26.95
CA LEU A 142 8.39 -8.48 -25.93
C LEU A 142 9.29 -9.63 -26.40
N SER A 143 10.30 -9.96 -25.60
CA SER A 143 11.28 -11.01 -25.87
C SER A 143 11.74 -11.70 -24.59
N TYR A 144 12.04 -13.00 -24.71
CA TYR A 144 12.71 -13.78 -23.66
C TYR A 144 14.23 -13.68 -23.73
N THR A 145 14.77 -13.13 -24.82
CA THR A 145 16.21 -12.92 -25.03
C THR A 145 16.55 -11.43 -24.90
N PRO A 146 17.64 -11.07 -24.20
CA PRO A 146 18.06 -9.69 -24.08
C PRO A 146 18.35 -9.12 -25.47
N LYS A 147 17.79 -7.95 -25.78
CA LYS A 147 18.10 -7.23 -27.02
C LYS A 147 19.55 -6.78 -26.94
N THR A 148 20.42 -7.37 -27.74
CA THR A 148 21.73 -6.79 -28.05
C THR A 148 21.48 -5.46 -28.75
N GLU A 149 21.86 -4.35 -28.11
CA GLU A 149 21.96 -3.06 -28.77
C GLU A 149 22.84 -3.24 -30.01
N ARG A 150 22.25 -3.16 -31.21
CA ARG A 150 23.04 -2.98 -32.42
C ARG A 150 23.53 -1.53 -32.39
N SER A 151 24.84 -1.38 -32.21
CA SER A 151 25.61 -0.14 -32.36
C SER A 151 25.27 0.61 -33.63
#